data_AF-A0A1X3P525-F1
#
_entry.id   AF-A0A1X3P525-F1
#
_cell.length_a   1.000
_cell.length_b   1.000
_cell.length_c   1.000
_cell.angle_alpha   90.00
_cell.angle_beta   90.00
_cell.angle_gamma   90.00
#
_symmetry.space_group_name_H-M   'P 1'
#
loop_
_entity.id
_entity.type
_entity.pdbx_description
1 polymer ?
#
loop_
_entity_poly.entity_id
_entity_poly.type
_entity_poly.pdbx_seq_one_letter_code
_entity_poly.pdbx_strand_id
1 'polypeptide(L)'
;MLGQAISVDGARWRRILSERDLIPVTGTMADSDRTTVTRQDVFNLGDQSISVDHAFQLLYYSLAWGLGLRASRLHQRLDNLAAHQDRAGELLVAAWESVRAGAPVKEAYSVLTTDRGAGQIPWLGPAFSTKFLYFAQGNVAQPRHLILDKVVATNLTEDVWPAAPINAWWPETYELYCGLLNRWAVEVSEDPKVNRTVRADEIEFAIFKRHLTAA
;
A
#
# COMPACT_ATOMS: atom_id res chain seq x y z
N MET A 1 -9.27 6.27 14.20
CA MET A 1 -8.09 6.47 13.33
C MET A 1 -6.99 5.54 13.81
N LEU A 2 -6.46 4.65 12.96
CA LEU A 2 -5.41 3.72 13.34
C LEU A 2 -4.11 4.53 13.54
N GLY A 3 -3.74 4.84 14.78
CA GLY A 3 -2.56 5.62 15.17
C GLY A 3 -1.22 4.91 14.95
N GLN A 4 -1.08 4.25 13.80
CA GLN A 4 0.11 3.49 13.43
C GLN A 4 1.19 4.41 12.90
N ALA A 5 2.43 4.07 13.21
CA ALA A 5 3.59 4.77 12.72
C ALA A 5 4.77 3.81 12.54
N ILE A 6 5.70 4.18 11.68
CA ILE A 6 6.94 3.44 11.42
C ILE A 6 8.15 4.36 11.59
N SER A 7 9.26 3.77 12.04
CA SER A 7 10.55 4.46 12.04
C SER A 7 11.22 4.34 10.67
N VAL A 8 11.73 5.45 10.15
CA VAL A 8 12.37 5.54 8.83
C VAL A 8 13.76 6.16 8.97
N ASP A 9 14.71 5.61 8.21
CA ASP A 9 16.05 6.17 8.02
C ASP A 9 16.05 7.15 6.83
N GLY A 10 15.68 8.40 7.08
CA GLY A 10 15.57 9.43 6.04
C GLY A 10 16.91 9.70 5.36
N ALA A 11 18.03 9.66 6.10
CA ALA A 11 19.37 9.80 5.53
C ALA A 11 19.66 8.70 4.50
N ARG A 12 19.34 7.44 4.82
CA ARG A 12 19.46 6.33 3.88
C ARG A 12 18.61 6.56 2.64
N TRP A 13 17.35 6.96 2.78
CA TRP A 13 16.45 7.22 1.65
C TRP A 13 16.95 8.33 0.73
N ARG A 14 17.35 9.49 1.27
CA ARG A 14 17.91 10.59 0.47
C ARG A 14 19.13 10.15 -0.31
N ARG A 15 20.07 9.46 0.37
CA ARG A 15 21.30 8.97 -0.25
C ARG A 15 21.03 8.00 -1.39
N ILE A 16 20.23 6.94 -1.16
CA ILE A 16 20.02 5.89 -2.18
C ILE A 16 19.21 6.36 -3.39
N LEU A 17 18.30 7.34 -3.20
CA LEU A 17 17.55 7.95 -4.31
C LEU A 17 18.49 8.83 -5.14
N SER A 18 19.30 9.67 -4.50
CA SER A 18 20.29 10.51 -5.18
C SER A 18 21.34 9.69 -5.94
N GLU A 19 21.81 8.57 -5.39
CA GLU A 19 22.74 7.65 -6.08
C GLU A 19 22.20 7.06 -7.40
N ARG A 20 20.89 7.17 -7.64
CA ARG A 20 20.18 6.57 -8.78
C ARG A 20 19.53 7.61 -9.68
N ASP A 21 19.77 8.90 -9.45
CA ASP A 21 19.12 10.01 -10.14
C ASP A 21 17.59 9.87 -10.16
N LEU A 22 17.04 9.32 -9.07
CA LEU A 22 15.60 9.27 -8.82
C LEU A 22 15.12 10.61 -8.26
N ILE A 23 13.82 10.89 -8.46
CA ILE A 23 13.16 12.06 -7.88
C ILE A 23 13.48 12.15 -6.37
N PRO A 24 14.03 13.29 -5.89
CA PRO A 24 14.37 13.45 -4.48
C PRO A 24 13.13 13.28 -3.59
N VAL A 25 13.29 12.60 -2.46
CA VAL A 25 12.22 12.54 -1.46
C VAL A 25 12.00 13.92 -0.83
N THR A 26 10.75 14.26 -0.52
CA THR A 26 10.34 15.51 0.14
C THR A 26 9.61 15.23 1.46
N GLY A 27 9.34 16.27 2.25
CA GLY A 27 8.62 16.20 3.52
C GLY A 27 9.44 15.51 4.62
N THR A 28 8.76 14.81 5.53
CA THR A 28 9.34 14.24 6.75
C THR A 28 10.55 13.32 6.51
N MET A 29 10.56 12.54 5.44
CA MET A 29 11.70 11.69 5.05
C MET A 29 12.90 12.49 4.51
N ALA A 30 12.67 13.72 4.04
CA ALA A 30 13.72 14.63 3.60
C ALA A 30 14.32 15.45 4.75
N ASP A 31 13.50 15.82 5.73
CA ASP A 31 13.85 16.81 6.76
C ASP A 31 14.71 16.27 7.91
N SER A 32 14.82 14.95 8.07
CA SER A 32 15.52 14.34 9.21
C SER A 32 16.22 13.02 8.85
N ASP A 33 17.31 12.70 9.55
CA ASP A 33 18.06 11.45 9.36
C ASP A 33 17.30 10.24 9.90
N ARG A 34 16.66 10.41 11.05
CA ARG A 34 15.76 9.46 11.67
C ARG A 34 14.42 10.15 11.88
N THR A 35 13.37 9.54 11.38
CA THR A 35 12.03 10.11 11.50
C THR A 35 10.98 9.05 11.75
N THR A 36 9.81 9.50 12.15
CA THR A 36 8.61 8.68 12.28
C THR A 36 7.61 9.12 11.23
N VAL A 37 7.17 8.17 10.41
CA VAL A 37 6.10 8.39 9.43
C VAL A 37 4.84 7.73 9.98
N THR A 38 3.82 8.53 10.24
CA THR A 38 2.50 8.05 10.65
C THR A 38 1.70 7.60 9.44
N ARG A 39 0.69 6.76 9.67
CA ARG A 39 -0.25 6.38 8.61
C ARG A 39 -0.93 7.61 8.00
N GLN A 40 -1.22 8.60 8.83
CA GLN A 40 -1.86 9.83 8.39
C GLN A 40 -0.94 10.65 7.47
N ASP A 41 0.37 10.66 7.72
CA ASP A 41 1.32 11.36 6.85
C ASP A 41 1.29 10.79 5.42
N VAL A 42 1.17 9.46 5.28
CA VAL A 42 1.09 8.83 3.96
C VAL A 42 -0.27 9.10 3.28
N PHE A 43 -1.37 9.12 4.04
CA PHE A 43 -2.66 9.52 3.49
C PHE A 43 -2.70 10.98 3.05
N ASN A 44 -2.03 11.88 3.79
CA ASN A 44 -1.91 13.28 3.41
C ASN A 44 -1.20 13.44 2.05
N LEU A 45 -0.26 12.56 1.68
CA LEU A 45 0.32 12.53 0.33
C LEU A 45 -0.72 12.08 -0.71
N GLY A 46 -1.55 11.09 -0.36
CA GLY A 46 -2.63 10.61 -1.23
C GLY A 46 -3.71 11.66 -1.52
N ASP A 47 -3.90 12.64 -0.64
CA ASP A 47 -4.86 13.74 -0.82
C ASP A 47 -4.30 14.94 -1.62
N GLN A 48 -3.00 14.95 -1.94
CA GLN A 48 -2.40 16.02 -2.76
C GLN A 48 -2.77 15.87 -4.24
N SER A 49 -2.73 16.99 -4.96
CA SER A 49 -2.92 16.98 -6.42
C SER A 49 -1.83 16.14 -7.09
N ILE A 50 -2.22 15.26 -8.01
CA ILE A 50 -1.27 14.35 -8.63
C ILE A 50 -0.34 15.07 -9.62
N SER A 51 0.94 14.72 -9.52
CA SER A 51 2.01 14.97 -10.48
C SER A 51 2.90 13.74 -10.49
N VAL A 52 3.81 13.61 -11.46
CA VAL A 52 4.79 12.51 -11.45
C VAL A 52 5.58 12.52 -10.13
N ASP A 53 6.11 13.68 -9.73
CA ASP A 53 6.85 13.85 -8.48
C ASP A 53 6.05 13.39 -7.26
N HIS A 54 4.79 13.82 -7.14
CA HIS A 54 3.93 13.41 -6.03
C HIS A 54 3.59 11.91 -6.07
N ALA A 55 3.42 11.33 -7.26
CA ALA A 55 3.21 9.88 -7.40
C ALA A 55 4.43 9.10 -6.89
N PHE A 56 5.64 9.59 -7.16
CA PHE A 56 6.87 9.03 -6.61
C PHE A 56 6.99 9.24 -5.09
N GLN A 57 6.62 10.42 -4.56
CA GLN A 57 6.58 10.62 -3.10
C GLN A 57 5.63 9.61 -2.44
N LEU A 58 4.41 9.46 -2.96
CA LEU A 58 3.46 8.50 -2.44
C LEU A 58 4.00 7.06 -2.50
N LEU A 59 4.68 6.70 -3.59
CA LEU A 59 5.34 5.40 -3.71
C LEU A 59 6.45 5.23 -2.66
N TYR A 60 7.34 6.21 -2.46
CA TYR A 60 8.44 6.10 -1.50
C TYR A 60 7.94 5.92 -0.06
N TYR A 61 6.92 6.68 0.33
CA TYR A 61 6.31 6.54 1.65
C TYR A 61 5.55 5.20 1.78
N SER A 62 4.90 4.73 0.72
CA SER A 62 4.27 3.40 0.68
C SER A 62 5.29 2.26 0.78
N LEU A 63 6.44 2.40 0.13
CA LEU A 63 7.56 1.45 0.22
C LEU A 63 8.14 1.45 1.63
N ALA A 64 8.41 2.62 2.21
CA ALA A 64 8.88 2.76 3.59
C ALA A 64 7.91 2.07 4.56
N TRP A 65 6.59 2.28 4.38
CA TRP A 65 5.52 1.63 5.14
C TRP A 65 5.62 0.10 5.11
N GLY A 66 5.82 -0.48 3.93
CA GLY A 66 5.87 -1.93 3.76
C GLY A 66 7.21 -2.59 4.10
N LEU A 67 8.31 -1.83 4.08
CA LEU A 67 9.67 -2.36 4.23
C LEU A 67 10.23 -2.24 5.65
N GLY A 68 9.73 -1.27 6.43
CA GLY A 68 10.25 -0.95 7.75
C GLY A 68 11.77 -0.75 7.77
N LEU A 69 12.39 -0.98 8.94
CA LEU A 69 13.83 -0.73 9.13
C LEU A 69 14.75 -1.70 8.37
N ARG A 70 14.29 -2.93 8.09
CA ARG A 70 15.11 -3.96 7.43
C ARG A 70 15.30 -3.66 5.95
N ALA A 71 14.26 -3.11 5.30
CA ALA A 71 14.24 -2.73 3.89
C ALA A 71 14.93 -3.74 2.95
N SER A 72 14.53 -5.01 3.09
CA SER A 72 15.09 -6.08 2.28
C SER A 72 14.79 -5.83 0.81
N ARG A 73 15.84 -5.99 0.00
CA ARG A 73 15.80 -5.77 -1.46
C ARG A 73 15.45 -4.34 -1.91
N LEU A 74 15.57 -3.35 -1.03
CA LEU A 74 15.33 -1.95 -1.39
C LEU A 74 16.19 -1.50 -2.57
N HIS A 75 17.48 -1.88 -2.58
CA HIS A 75 18.38 -1.55 -3.69
C HIS A 75 17.89 -2.11 -5.03
N GLN A 76 17.57 -3.41 -5.14
CA GLN A 76 17.07 -3.97 -6.40
C GLN A 76 15.78 -3.29 -6.87
N ARG A 77 14.90 -2.87 -5.94
CA ARG A 77 13.66 -2.15 -6.28
C ARG A 77 13.98 -0.79 -6.87
N LEU A 78 14.83 -0.02 -6.20
CA LEU A 78 15.18 1.32 -6.65
C LEU A 78 16.03 1.29 -7.93
N ASP A 79 16.90 0.30 -8.11
CA ASP A 79 17.66 0.11 -9.36
C ASP A 79 16.71 -0.10 -10.56
N ASN A 80 15.70 -0.95 -10.39
CA ASN A 80 14.71 -1.20 -11.44
C ASN A 80 13.74 -0.05 -11.62
N LEU A 81 13.38 0.65 -10.53
CA LEU A 81 12.58 1.86 -10.61
C LEU A 81 13.31 2.96 -11.40
N ALA A 82 14.62 3.13 -11.18
CA ALA A 82 15.44 4.08 -11.92
C ALA A 82 15.56 3.70 -13.40
N ALA A 83 15.77 2.41 -13.70
CA ALA A 83 15.83 1.91 -15.08
C ALA A 83 14.52 2.07 -15.87
N HIS A 84 13.38 2.26 -15.17
CA HIS A 84 12.04 2.36 -15.76
C HIS A 84 11.27 3.59 -15.26
N GLN A 85 11.97 4.67 -14.90
CA GLN A 85 11.40 5.81 -14.17
C GLN A 85 10.23 6.46 -14.91
N ASP A 86 10.33 6.72 -16.22
CA ASP A 86 9.26 7.35 -17.00
C ASP A 86 7.99 6.49 -17.01
N ARG A 87 8.13 5.20 -17.37
CA ARG A 87 7.01 4.26 -17.38
C ARG A 87 6.41 4.06 -15.99
N ALA A 88 7.24 4.03 -14.96
CA ALA A 88 6.77 3.96 -13.59
C ALA A 88 5.95 5.21 -13.22
N GLY A 89 6.42 6.40 -13.59
CA GLY A 89 5.70 7.66 -13.39
C GLY A 89 4.30 7.64 -14.01
N GLU A 90 4.21 7.27 -15.29
CA GLU A 90 2.92 7.13 -15.99
C GLU A 90 1.96 6.18 -15.27
N LEU A 91 2.47 5.00 -14.88
CA LEU A 91 1.66 3.97 -14.21
C LEU A 91 1.19 4.42 -12.82
N LEU A 92 2.04 5.08 -12.05
CA LEU A 92 1.70 5.56 -10.71
C LEU A 92 0.67 6.70 -10.76
N VAL A 93 0.82 7.63 -11.71
CA VAL A 93 -0.16 8.71 -11.94
C VAL A 93 -1.50 8.11 -12.36
N ALA A 94 -1.52 7.24 -13.37
CA ALA A 94 -2.76 6.62 -13.86
C ALA A 94 -3.45 5.78 -12.77
N ALA A 95 -2.69 5.08 -11.93
CA ALA A 95 -3.23 4.31 -10.81
C ALA A 95 -3.86 5.22 -9.75
N TRP A 96 -3.19 6.32 -9.41
CA TRP A 96 -3.74 7.33 -8.49
C TRP A 96 -5.03 7.92 -9.06
N GLU A 97 -5.03 8.35 -10.33
CA GLU A 97 -6.21 8.92 -10.99
C GLU A 97 -7.39 7.95 -11.00
N SER A 98 -7.12 6.68 -11.32
CA SER A 98 -8.12 5.61 -11.31
C SER A 98 -8.77 5.44 -9.92
N VAL A 99 -7.95 5.42 -8.86
CA VAL A 99 -8.44 5.35 -7.48
C VAL A 99 -9.29 6.57 -7.12
N ARG A 100 -8.81 7.79 -7.46
CA ARG A 100 -9.50 9.04 -7.11
C ARG A 100 -10.78 9.27 -7.90
N ALA A 101 -10.83 8.78 -9.14
CA ALA A 101 -12.05 8.77 -9.95
C ALA A 101 -13.09 7.74 -9.46
N GLY A 102 -12.74 6.90 -8.48
CA GLY A 102 -13.64 5.89 -7.95
C GLY A 102 -13.84 4.71 -8.89
N ALA A 103 -12.89 4.40 -9.78
CA ALA A 103 -12.96 3.24 -10.66
C ALA A 103 -13.11 1.93 -9.86
N PRO A 104 -13.67 0.85 -10.44
CA PRO A 104 -13.71 -0.47 -9.79
C PRO A 104 -12.34 -0.91 -9.25
N VAL A 105 -12.32 -1.66 -8.13
CA VAL A 105 -11.08 -2.05 -7.44
C VAL A 105 -10.16 -2.83 -8.36
N LYS A 106 -10.74 -3.75 -9.14
CA LYS A 106 -10.04 -4.52 -10.16
C LYS A 106 -9.34 -3.61 -11.17
N GLU A 107 -10.03 -2.62 -11.72
CA GLU A 107 -9.51 -1.75 -12.78
C GLU A 107 -8.32 -0.92 -12.30
N ALA A 108 -8.43 -0.28 -11.13
CA ALA A 108 -7.34 0.50 -10.56
C ALA A 108 -6.10 -0.36 -10.24
N TYR A 109 -6.31 -1.61 -9.82
CA TYR A 109 -5.22 -2.54 -9.57
C TYR A 109 -4.56 -3.05 -10.86
N SER A 110 -5.34 -3.30 -11.92
CA SER A 110 -4.84 -3.67 -13.25
C SER A 110 -3.93 -2.60 -13.88
N VAL A 111 -3.98 -1.34 -13.42
CA VAL A 111 -3.00 -0.34 -13.85
C VAL A 111 -1.58 -0.73 -13.41
N LEU A 112 -1.42 -1.20 -12.18
CA LEU A 112 -0.10 -1.53 -11.61
C LEU A 112 0.27 -3.01 -11.74
N THR A 113 -0.63 -3.87 -12.19
CA THR A 113 -0.37 -5.30 -12.33
C THR A 113 -0.79 -5.86 -13.68
N THR A 114 -0.17 -6.95 -14.11
CA THR A 114 -0.64 -7.77 -15.22
C THR A 114 -1.91 -8.54 -14.83
N ASP A 115 -2.59 -9.12 -15.80
CA ASP A 115 -3.77 -9.97 -15.58
C ASP A 115 -3.47 -11.20 -14.70
N ARG A 116 -2.18 -11.57 -14.54
CA ARG A 116 -1.74 -12.64 -13.65
C ARG A 116 -1.20 -12.13 -12.30
N GLY A 117 -1.42 -10.86 -11.98
CA GLY A 117 -1.06 -10.26 -10.69
C GLY A 117 0.44 -9.98 -10.51
N ALA A 118 1.25 -10.04 -11.57
CA ALA A 118 2.64 -9.59 -11.52
C ALA A 118 2.68 -8.05 -11.62
N GLY A 119 3.64 -7.39 -10.97
CA GLY A 119 3.78 -5.93 -11.10
C GLY A 119 4.14 -5.52 -12.52
N GLN A 120 3.51 -4.46 -13.04
CA GLN A 120 3.89 -3.84 -14.31
C GLN A 120 5.21 -3.06 -14.21
N ILE A 121 5.54 -2.59 -13.00
CA ILE A 121 6.86 -2.00 -12.71
C ILE A 121 7.75 -3.10 -12.13
N PRO A 122 8.89 -3.43 -12.77
CA PRO A 122 9.75 -4.50 -12.30
C PRO A 122 10.16 -4.32 -10.83
N TRP A 123 10.13 -5.42 -10.08
CA TRP A 123 10.42 -5.47 -8.63
C TRP A 123 9.45 -4.72 -7.70
N LEU A 124 8.47 -4.00 -8.24
CA LEU A 124 7.29 -3.55 -7.50
C LEU A 124 6.18 -4.59 -7.64
N GLY A 125 6.29 -5.64 -6.84
CA GLY A 125 5.31 -6.72 -6.82
C GLY A 125 3.94 -6.29 -6.29
N PRO A 126 2.94 -7.18 -6.40
CA PRO A 126 1.53 -6.87 -6.12
C PRO A 126 1.29 -6.32 -4.70
N ALA A 127 2.05 -6.76 -3.70
CA ALA A 127 1.93 -6.25 -2.32
C ALA A 127 2.29 -4.76 -2.16
N PHE A 128 3.13 -4.22 -3.04
CA PHE A 128 3.43 -2.78 -3.05
C PHE A 128 2.41 -2.01 -3.88
N SER A 129 1.90 -2.61 -4.96
CA SER A 129 0.76 -2.05 -5.71
C SER A 129 -0.45 -1.83 -4.78
N THR A 130 -0.81 -2.81 -3.95
CA THR A 130 -1.92 -2.65 -3.00
C THR A 130 -1.67 -1.56 -1.96
N LYS A 131 -0.44 -1.41 -1.47
CA LYS A 131 -0.06 -0.32 -0.54
C LYS A 131 -0.19 1.05 -1.20
N PHE A 132 0.32 1.18 -2.43
CA PHE A 132 0.18 2.43 -3.19
C PHE A 132 -1.29 2.80 -3.38
N LEU A 133 -2.14 1.86 -3.83
CA LEU A 133 -3.57 2.10 -4.04
C LEU A 133 -4.31 2.41 -2.74
N TYR A 134 -3.98 1.72 -1.65
CA TYR A 134 -4.54 1.99 -0.32
C TYR A 134 -4.26 3.42 0.14
N PHE A 135 -3.07 3.96 -0.12
CA PHE A 135 -2.77 5.34 0.24
C PHE A 135 -3.25 6.36 -0.79
N ALA A 136 -3.34 6.00 -2.08
CA ALA A 136 -3.82 6.87 -3.16
C ALA A 136 -5.28 7.30 -2.98
N GLN A 137 -6.11 6.52 -2.29
CA GLN A 137 -7.47 6.94 -1.95
C GLN A 137 -7.51 8.11 -0.95
N GLY A 138 -6.40 8.44 -0.28
CA GLY A 138 -6.34 9.53 0.69
C GLY A 138 -7.14 9.26 1.97
N ASN A 139 -7.42 10.32 2.74
CA ASN A 139 -8.09 10.20 4.03
C ASN A 139 -9.62 10.05 3.86
N VAL A 140 -10.04 8.86 3.45
CA VAL A 140 -11.46 8.51 3.25
C VAL A 140 -12.05 7.81 4.48
N ALA A 141 -13.34 8.06 4.74
CA ALA A 141 -14.08 7.43 5.84
C ALA A 141 -14.27 5.92 5.64
N GLN A 142 -14.42 5.47 4.39
CA GLN A 142 -14.60 4.06 4.04
C GLN A 142 -13.58 3.66 2.96
N PRO A 143 -12.47 3.00 3.34
CA PRO A 143 -11.43 2.60 2.40
C PRO A 143 -11.91 1.46 1.48
N ARG A 144 -11.78 1.64 0.16
CA ARG A 144 -12.14 0.61 -0.82
C ARG A 144 -10.96 -0.28 -1.17
N HIS A 145 -9.78 0.31 -1.31
CA HIS A 145 -8.54 -0.41 -1.52
C HIS A 145 -7.98 -0.77 -0.15
N LEU A 146 -7.45 -1.99 0.00
CA LEU A 146 -6.86 -2.47 1.25
C LEU A 146 -5.48 -3.06 0.98
N ILE A 147 -4.65 -3.15 2.01
CA ILE A 147 -3.32 -3.73 1.89
C ILE A 147 -3.45 -5.25 1.90
N LEU A 148 -3.15 -5.88 0.77
CA LEU A 148 -2.91 -7.33 0.70
C LEU A 148 -1.40 -7.58 0.60
N ASP A 149 -0.84 -8.24 1.60
CA ASP A 149 0.52 -8.76 1.55
C ASP A 149 0.59 -10.22 2.01
N LYS A 150 1.79 -10.78 2.01
CA LYS A 150 1.98 -12.20 2.33
C LYS A 150 1.51 -12.54 3.75
N VAL A 151 1.67 -11.62 4.72
CA VAL A 151 1.23 -11.88 6.10
C VAL A 151 -0.28 -11.94 6.15
N VAL A 152 -0.96 -10.93 5.58
CA VAL A 152 -2.43 -10.92 5.51
C VAL A 152 -2.95 -12.14 4.75
N ALA A 153 -2.38 -12.45 3.58
CA ALA A 153 -2.81 -13.58 2.77
C ALA A 153 -2.64 -14.92 3.48
N THR A 154 -1.50 -15.14 4.16
CA THR A 154 -1.28 -16.36 4.95
C THR A 154 -2.30 -16.46 6.09
N ASN A 155 -2.53 -15.38 6.84
CA ASN A 155 -3.46 -15.40 7.97
C ASN A 155 -4.93 -15.59 7.53
N LEU A 156 -5.27 -15.25 6.27
CA LEU A 156 -6.56 -15.55 5.68
C LEU A 156 -6.73 -17.05 5.36
N THR A 157 -5.67 -17.71 4.85
CA THR A 157 -5.75 -19.11 4.41
C THR A 157 -5.99 -20.13 5.51
N GLU A 158 -5.74 -19.77 6.77
CA GLU A 158 -5.85 -20.75 7.86
C GLU A 158 -7.30 -21.12 8.17
N ASP A 159 -8.23 -20.16 8.16
CA ASP A 159 -9.61 -20.43 8.59
C ASP A 159 -10.68 -19.73 7.74
N VAL A 160 -10.38 -18.57 7.17
CA VAL A 160 -11.42 -17.67 6.66
C VAL A 160 -11.48 -17.63 5.13
N TRP A 161 -10.38 -17.97 4.46
CA TRP A 161 -10.33 -18.14 3.02
C TRP A 161 -9.27 -19.19 2.61
N PRO A 162 -9.52 -20.49 2.87
CA PRO A 162 -8.51 -21.55 2.66
C PRO A 162 -8.01 -21.68 1.22
N ALA A 163 -8.84 -21.33 0.24
CA ALA A 163 -8.47 -21.33 -1.17
C ALA A 163 -7.84 -20.00 -1.65
N ALA A 164 -7.58 -19.03 -0.75
CA ALA A 164 -6.96 -17.77 -1.13
C ALA A 164 -5.52 -18.01 -1.64
N PRO A 165 -5.14 -17.41 -2.77
CA PRO A 165 -3.75 -17.48 -3.20
C PRO A 165 -2.87 -16.64 -2.26
N ILE A 166 -1.74 -17.22 -1.84
CA ILE A 166 -0.76 -16.56 -0.96
C ILE A 166 0.25 -15.69 -1.73
N ASN A 167 0.19 -15.70 -3.06
CA ASN A 167 1.00 -14.92 -3.99
C ASN A 167 0.24 -14.76 -5.32
N ALA A 168 0.80 -13.98 -6.27
CA ALA A 168 0.22 -13.77 -7.60
C ALA A 168 -1.27 -13.39 -7.54
N TRP A 169 -1.60 -12.33 -6.79
CA TRP A 169 -2.97 -11.86 -6.64
C TRP A 169 -3.44 -11.21 -7.93
N TRP A 170 -4.26 -11.94 -8.69
CA TRP A 170 -4.88 -11.43 -9.91
C TRP A 170 -5.84 -10.28 -9.56
N PRO A 171 -6.15 -9.39 -10.51
CA PRO A 171 -7.07 -8.29 -10.26
C PRO A 171 -8.42 -8.70 -9.65
N GLU A 172 -9.01 -9.82 -10.09
CA GLU A 172 -10.24 -10.37 -9.54
C GLU A 172 -10.06 -10.86 -8.10
N THR A 173 -8.91 -11.47 -7.79
CA THR A 173 -8.60 -11.92 -6.43
C THR A 173 -8.49 -10.72 -5.48
N TYR A 174 -7.83 -9.65 -5.94
CA TYR A 174 -7.67 -8.44 -5.14
C TYR A 174 -9.02 -7.74 -4.88
N GLU A 175 -9.89 -7.70 -5.89
CA GLU A 175 -11.25 -7.18 -5.74
C GLU A 175 -12.09 -8.01 -4.78
N LEU A 176 -12.07 -9.34 -4.91
CA LEU A 176 -12.75 -10.25 -3.97
C LEU A 176 -12.27 -10.06 -2.54
N TYR A 177 -10.96 -9.87 -2.35
CA TYR A 177 -10.36 -9.58 -1.05
C TYR A 177 -10.87 -8.25 -0.46
N CYS A 178 -10.84 -7.17 -1.23
CA CYS A 178 -11.32 -5.87 -0.75
C CYS A 178 -12.83 -5.91 -0.44
N GLY A 179 -13.62 -6.60 -1.28
CA GLY A 179 -15.05 -6.80 -1.06
C GLY A 179 -15.35 -7.62 0.19
N LEU A 180 -14.59 -8.68 0.44
CA LEU A 180 -14.71 -9.53 1.63
C LEU A 180 -14.54 -8.72 2.92
N LEU A 181 -13.46 -7.94 3.03
CA LEU A 181 -13.15 -7.18 4.24
C LEU A 181 -14.11 -5.99 4.43
N ASN A 182 -14.57 -5.36 3.34
CA ASN A 182 -15.62 -4.35 3.42
C ASN A 182 -16.93 -4.93 3.95
N ARG A 183 -17.33 -6.11 3.46
CA ARG A 183 -18.52 -6.80 3.96
C ARG A 183 -18.39 -7.16 5.43
N TRP A 184 -17.26 -7.71 5.87
CA TRP A 184 -17.02 -7.99 7.29
C TRP A 184 -17.06 -6.73 8.15
N ALA A 185 -16.52 -5.61 7.66
CA ALA A 185 -16.59 -4.34 8.38
C ALA A 185 -18.05 -3.87 8.57
N VAL A 186 -18.90 -4.06 7.57
CA VAL A 186 -20.35 -3.79 7.67
C VAL A 186 -20.99 -4.74 8.69
N GLU A 187 -20.82 -6.05 8.54
CA GLU A 187 -21.39 -7.08 9.44
C GLU A 187 -20.99 -6.82 10.91
N VAL A 188 -19.72 -6.47 11.17
CA VAL A 188 -19.23 -6.15 12.51
C VAL A 188 -19.78 -4.81 13.02
N SER A 189 -19.97 -3.82 12.14
CA SER A 189 -20.58 -2.54 12.53
C SER A 189 -22.05 -2.67 12.94
N GLU A 190 -22.75 -3.67 12.39
CA GLU A 190 -24.14 -3.98 12.70
C GLU A 190 -24.31 -4.76 14.00
N ASP A 191 -23.25 -5.36 14.55
CA ASP A 191 -23.31 -6.05 15.84
C ASP A 191 -23.60 -5.04 16.97
N PRO A 192 -24.73 -5.19 17.70
CA PRO A 192 -25.09 -4.29 18.80
C PRO A 192 -24.03 -4.16 19.90
N LYS A 193 -23.12 -5.14 20.02
CA LYS A 193 -22.02 -5.12 21.00
C LYS A 193 -20.87 -4.20 20.60
N VAL A 194 -20.72 -3.90 19.32
CA VAL A 194 -19.62 -3.07 18.80
C VAL A 194 -19.96 -1.59 18.93
N ASN A 195 -21.23 -1.23 18.70
CA ASN A 195 -21.78 0.13 18.87
C ASN A 195 -20.93 1.26 18.25
N ARG A 196 -20.29 0.98 17.11
CA ARG A 196 -19.55 1.95 16.30
C ARG A 196 -19.39 1.42 14.88
N THR A 197 -19.16 2.32 13.94
CA THR A 197 -18.67 1.92 12.61
C THR A 197 -17.25 1.38 12.72
N VAL A 198 -17.03 0.21 12.15
CA VAL A 198 -15.73 -0.42 11.94
C VAL A 198 -15.35 -0.23 10.48
N ARG A 199 -14.09 0.16 10.24
CA ARG A 199 -13.55 0.31 8.89
C ARG A 199 -12.92 -0.99 8.40
N ALA A 200 -12.94 -1.20 7.09
CA ALA A 200 -12.34 -2.39 6.48
C ALA A 200 -10.82 -2.50 6.71
N ASP A 201 -10.12 -1.36 6.84
CA ASP A 201 -8.69 -1.34 7.18
C ASP A 201 -8.39 -1.63 8.66
N GLU A 202 -9.40 -1.58 9.55
CA GLU A 202 -9.27 -2.12 10.91
C GLU A 202 -9.33 -3.65 10.90
N ILE A 203 -10.18 -4.23 10.04
CA ILE A 203 -10.28 -5.68 9.86
C ILE A 203 -8.99 -6.22 9.23
N GLU A 204 -8.47 -5.59 8.17
CA GLU A 204 -7.17 -5.90 7.58
C GLU A 204 -6.06 -5.92 8.65
N PHE A 205 -6.01 -4.88 9.47
CA PHE A 205 -4.99 -4.78 10.49
C PHE A 205 -5.12 -5.84 11.60
N ALA A 206 -6.35 -6.20 11.98
CA ALA A 206 -6.59 -7.29 12.92
C ALA A 206 -6.08 -8.63 12.36
N ILE A 207 -6.31 -8.90 11.07
CA ILE A 207 -5.78 -10.07 10.36
C ILE A 207 -4.26 -10.04 10.35
N PHE A 208 -3.64 -8.90 10.00
CA PHE A 208 -2.19 -8.73 9.99
C PHE A 208 -1.56 -9.06 11.36
N LYS A 209 -2.19 -8.62 12.46
CA LYS A 209 -1.70 -8.82 13.83
C LYS A 209 -1.88 -10.22 14.40
N ARG A 210 -2.72 -11.05 13.79
CA ARG A 210 -3.18 -12.33 14.34
C ARG A 210 -2.05 -13.21 14.89
N HIS A 211 -0.92 -13.30 14.18
CA HIS A 211 0.24 -14.10 14.59
C HIS A 211 1.48 -13.30 14.98
N LEU A 212 1.43 -11.97 14.90
CA LEU A 212 2.49 -11.11 15.45
C LEU A 212 2.46 -11.05 16.98
N THR A 213 1.39 -11.55 17.60
CA THR A 213 1.20 -11.61 19.05
C THR A 213 1.51 -12.99 19.65
N ALA A 214 1.88 -13.97 18.81
CA ALA A 214 2.23 -15.33 19.23
C ALA A 214 3.75 -15.58 19.31
N ALA A 215 4.57 -14.53 19.22
CA ALA A 215 6.04 -14.59 19.26
C ALA A 215 6.61 -13.70 20.36
#